data_AF-A0A967WBH2-F1
#
_entry.id   AF-A0A967WBH2-F1
#
_cell.length_a   1.000
_cell.length_b   1.000
_cell.length_c   1.000
_cell.angle_alpha   90.00
_cell.angle_beta   90.00
_cell.angle_gamma   90.00
#
_symmetry.space_group_name_H-M   'P 1'
#
loop_
_entity.id
_entity.type
_entity.pdbx_description
1 polymer ?
#
loop_
_entity_poly.entity_id
_entity_poly.type
_entity_poly.pdbx_seq_one_letter_code
_entity_poly.pdbx_strand_id
1 'polypeptide(L)' 'GLVSLEGADDCLVHLVHAGRSGAVAVGAAVEAVWRQERSGSILDLHHFRVLE' A
#
# COMPACT_ATOMS: atom_id res chain seq x y z
N GLY A 1 4.38 -4.27 -4.60
CA GLY A 1 3.92 -5.51 -3.97
C GLY A 1 2.47 -5.76 -4.34
N LEU A 2 1.96 -6.92 -3.94
CA LEU A 2 0.52 -7.23 -3.99
C LEU A 2 -0.09 -6.84 -2.65
N VAL A 3 -1.16 -6.06 -2.68
CA VAL A 3 -1.87 -5.58 -1.49
C VAL A 3 -3.30 -6.06 -1.56
N SER A 4 -3.69 -6.92 -0.61
CA SER A 4 -5.09 -7.29 -0.42
C SER A 4 -5.79 -6.15 0.32
N LEU A 5 -6.88 -5.66 -0.24
CA LEU A 5 -7.77 -4.72 0.43
C LEU A 5 -8.89 -5.51 1.10
N GLU A 6 -9.37 -5.03 2.24
CA GLU A 6 -10.52 -5.64 2.88
C GLU A 6 -11.74 -5.53 1.95
N GLY A 7 -12.37 -6.67 1.66
CA GLY A 7 -13.52 -6.76 0.75
C GLY A 7 -13.19 -6.75 -0.74
N ALA A 8 -11.91 -6.76 -1.14
CA ALA A 8 -11.53 -6.94 -2.54
C ALA A 8 -11.42 -8.43 -2.91
N ASP A 9 -11.87 -8.77 -4.12
CA ASP A 9 -11.77 -10.12 -4.66
C ASP A 9 -10.35 -10.48 -5.15
N ASP A 10 -9.50 -9.48 -5.37
CA ASP A 10 -8.12 -9.64 -5.84
C ASP A 10 -7.17 -8.59 -5.23
N CYS A 11 -5.87 -8.83 -5.36
CA CYS A 11 -4.83 -7.93 -4.90
C CYS A 11 -4.60 -6.74 -5.84
N LEU A 12 -4.37 -5.58 -5.26
CA LEU A 12 -3.87 -4.41 -5.97
C LEU A 12 -2.34 -4.47 -6.09
N VAL A 13 -1.81 -4.36 -7.30
CA VAL A 13 -0.38 -4.15 -7.52
C VAL A 13 -0.07 -2.68 -7.23
N HIS A 14 0.68 -2.43 -6.15
CA HIS A 14 1.11 -1.06 -5.82
C HIS A 14 2.41 -0.99 -5.03
N LEU A 15 2.97 0.21 -4.87
CA LEU A 15 4.17 0.45 -4.08
C LEU A 15 3.92 0.14 -2.60
N VAL A 16 4.83 -0.65 -1.99
CA VAL A 16 4.85 -0.95 -0.55
C VAL A 16 6.17 -0.45 0.01
N HIS A 17 6.12 0.44 0.99
CA HIS A 17 7.26 1.03 1.65
C HIS A 17 7.48 0.36 3.02
N ALA A 18 8.54 -0.43 3.13
CA ALA A 18 8.88 -1.20 4.32
C ALA A 18 9.78 -0.45 5.32
N GLY A 19 10.19 0.79 5.01
CA GLY A 19 11.15 1.59 5.80
C GLY A 19 12.60 1.08 5.73
N ARG A 20 12.83 -0.22 5.83
CA ARG A 20 14.14 -0.89 5.72
C ARG A 20 14.07 -2.13 4.84
N SER A 21 15.20 -2.51 4.25
CA SER A 21 15.30 -3.75 3.46
C SER A 21 14.96 -4.96 4.33
N GLY A 22 14.17 -5.89 3.79
CA GLY A 22 13.78 -7.12 4.50
C GLY A 22 12.70 -6.96 5.58
N ALA A 23 12.12 -5.76 5.79
CA ALA A 23 11.04 -5.55 6.77
C ALA A 23 9.62 -5.86 6.26
N VAL A 24 9.47 -6.29 5.01
CA VAL A 24 8.19 -6.75 4.47
C VAL A 24 8.08 -8.26 4.66
N ALA A 25 6.96 -8.70 5.21
CA ALA A 25 6.53 -10.09 5.26
C ALA A 25 5.16 -10.23 4.60
N VAL A 26 4.86 -11.43 4.10
CA VAL A 26 3.50 -11.75 3.61
C VAL A 26 2.53 -11.65 4.79
N GLY A 27 1.40 -10.97 4.58
CA GLY A 27 0.39 -10.74 5.60
C GLY A 27 0.66 -9.56 6.54
N ALA A 28 1.75 -8.80 6.34
CA ALA A 28 1.98 -7.58 7.11
C ALA A 28 0.84 -6.58 6.89
N ALA A 29 0.35 -5.98 7.99
CA ALA A 29 -0.65 -4.93 7.92
C ALA A 29 -0.05 -3.69 7.26
N VAL A 30 -0.83 -3.02 6.41
CA VAL A 30 -0.40 -1.83 5.68
C VAL A 30 -1.45 -0.75 5.72
N GLU A 31 -1.01 0.48 5.53
CA GLU A 31 -1.89 1.65 5.46
C GLU A 31 -1.61 2.45 4.20
N ALA A 32 -2.68 2.90 3.54
CA ALA A 32 -2.62 3.75 2.36
C ALA A 32 -2.05 5.14 2.71
N VAL A 33 -1.00 5.53 2.00
CA VAL A 33 -0.45 6.89 2.04
C VAL A 33 -0.83 7.60 0.77
N TRP A 34 -1.61 8.67 0.92
CA TRP A 34 -2.12 9.47 -0.18
C TRP A 34 -1.22 10.68 -0.45
N ARG A 35 -1.19 11.14 -1.69
CA ARG A 35 -0.66 12.46 -2.04
C ARG A 35 -1.46 13.56 -1.34
N GLN A 36 -0.80 14.71 -1.17
CA GLN A 36 -1.39 15.90 -0.54
C GLN A 36 -2.51 16.47 -1.41
N GLU A 37 -2.24 16.69 -2.70
CA GLU A 37 -3.25 17.04 -3.69
C GLU A 37 -3.80 15.77 -4.34
N ARG A 38 -5.12 15.74 -4.56
CA ARG A 38 -5.84 14.58 -5.07
C ARG A 38 -6.79 15.01 -6.18
N SER A 39 -6.84 14.19 -7.22
CA SER A 39 -7.61 14.39 -8.45
C SER A 39 -8.72 13.35 -8.65
N GLY A 40 -8.81 12.35 -7.77
CA GLY A 40 -9.64 11.16 -7.94
C GLY A 40 -8.95 10.06 -8.77
N SER A 41 -7.66 10.20 -9.06
CA SER A 41 -6.87 9.21 -9.80
C SER A 41 -6.35 8.12 -8.87
N ILE A 42 -6.19 6.89 -9.37
CA ILE A 42 -5.48 5.83 -8.64
C ILE A 42 -4.05 6.24 -8.27
N LEU A 43 -3.46 7.17 -9.03
CA LEU A 43 -2.13 7.72 -8.78
C LEU A 43 -2.06 8.67 -7.57
N ASP A 44 -3.21 9.08 -7.04
CA ASP A 44 -3.29 9.83 -5.78
C ASP A 44 -2.89 8.95 -4.60
N LEU A 45 -3.04 7.63 -4.71
CA LEU A 45 -2.49 6.67 -3.77
C LEU A 45 -0.97 6.61 -3.99
N HIS A 46 -0.20 7.25 -3.11
CA HIS A 46 1.26 7.34 -3.27
C HIS A 46 1.94 5.98 -3.07
N HIS A 47 1.63 5.31 -1.96
CA HIS A 47 2.13 3.97 -1.61
C HIS A 47 1.36 3.42 -0.42
N PHE A 48 1.65 2.17 -0.05
CA PHE A 48 1.28 1.58 1.24
C PHE A 48 2.49 1.56 2.18
N ARG A 49 2.34 2.03 3.41
CA ARG A 49 3.37 1.87 4.46
C ARG A 49 3.08 0.63 5.29
N VAL A 50 4.11 -0.13 5.65
CA VAL A 50 3.98 -1.24 6.61
C VAL A 50 3.74 -0.68 8.00
N LEU A 51 2.78 -1.27 8.72
CA LEU A 51 2.54 -0.98 10.14
C LEU A 51 3.45 -1.86 11.00
N GLU A 52 3.97 -1.30 12.09
CA GLU A 52 4.74 -2.04 13.10
C GLU A 52 3.85 -2.90 14.00
#